data_AF-A0A6N6S1L6-F1
#
_entry.id   AF-A0A6N6S1L6-F1
#
_cell.length_a   1.000
_cell.length_b   1.000
_cell.length_c   1.000
_cell.angle_alpha   90.00
_cell.angle_beta   90.00
_cell.angle_gamma   90.00
#
_symmetry.space_group_name_H-M   'P 1'
#
loop_
_entity.id
_entity.type
_entity.pdbx_description
1 polymer ?
#
loop_
_entity_poly.entity_id
_entity_poly.type
_entity_poly.pdbx_seq_one_letter_code
_entity_poly.pdbx_strand_id
1 'polypeptide(L)'
;MKKLLLRGNAITRRCRYFGILGISVFFSFQTILSAPSKTPDIPDKEIIKKYQKILLDDPSNLNAHFNLGIVYYKNAHFDEATREFKKVLEINPNDAEAYYNLGNIYNKKAQYDDAINAFKKALSIFPRDAGTFHNIGNAYANKGMVDDAINSYQMAVALDPNLAESHKNMAYLYQRKG
;
A
#
# COMPACT_ATOMS: atom_id res chain seq x y z
N MET A 1 -37.64 -25.61 18.44
CA MET A 1 -36.29 -25.44 19.04
C MET A 1 -35.27 -25.65 17.92
N LYS A 2 -34.38 -24.77 17.46
CA LYS A 2 -33.91 -23.41 17.80
C LYS A 2 -33.61 -22.74 16.44
N LYS A 3 -34.21 -21.56 16.18
CA LYS A 3 -33.74 -20.60 15.16
C LYS A 3 -32.59 -19.81 15.78
N LEU A 4 -31.51 -19.55 15.05
CA LEU A 4 -30.65 -18.41 15.35
C LEU A 4 -30.40 -17.64 14.05
N LEU A 5 -31.16 -16.54 13.92
CA LEU A 5 -31.03 -15.49 12.92
C LEU A 5 -30.01 -14.47 13.42
N LEU A 6 -29.09 -14.10 12.52
CA LEU A 6 -28.64 -12.75 12.12
C LEU A 6 -28.55 -11.59 13.12
N ARG A 7 -27.58 -10.72 12.79
CA ARG A 7 -27.35 -9.31 13.18
C ARG A 7 -26.54 -9.17 14.46
N GLY A 8 -25.59 -8.24 14.58
CA GLY A 8 -25.30 -7.03 13.83
C GLY A 8 -24.67 -6.05 14.83
N ASN A 9 -23.69 -5.27 14.37
CA ASN A 9 -22.92 -4.28 15.13
C ASN A 9 -23.73 -3.49 16.17
N ALA A 10 -23.20 -3.38 17.40
CA ALA A 10 -23.42 -2.21 18.25
C ALA A 10 -22.33 -2.12 19.33
N ILE A 11 -21.35 -1.26 19.06
CA ILE A 11 -20.44 -0.66 20.03
C ILE A 11 -21.29 -0.05 21.15
N THR A 12 -21.27 -0.66 22.34
CA THR A 12 -21.89 -0.05 23.53
C THR A 12 -21.06 -0.39 24.77
N ARG A 13 -19.83 0.12 24.86
CA ARG A 13 -19.13 0.20 26.14
C ARG A 13 -19.62 1.44 26.90
N ARG A 14 -20.70 1.27 27.66
CA ARG A 14 -21.14 2.26 28.66
C ARG A 14 -20.73 1.73 30.04
N CYS A 15 -19.49 1.98 30.43
CA CYS A 15 -19.05 1.78 31.81
C CYS A 15 -19.76 2.83 32.68
N ARG A 16 -20.67 2.38 33.55
CA ARG A 16 -21.19 3.19 34.66
C ARG A 16 -20.37 2.83 35.90
N TYR A 17 -19.59 3.79 36.37
CA TYR A 17 -18.91 3.82 37.67
C TYR A 17 -19.95 3.89 38.79
N PHE A 18 -19.84 3.07 39.84
CA PHE A 18 -20.17 3.44 41.24
C PHE A 18 -19.69 2.37 42.23
N GLY A 19 -18.81 2.77 43.17
CA GLY A 19 -18.46 2.12 44.45
C GLY A 19 -17.70 0.79 44.33
N ILE A 20 -16.53 0.57 44.94
CA ILE A 20 -16.23 0.72 46.37
C ILE A 20 -14.70 0.83 46.56
N LEU A 21 -14.35 1.51 47.66
CA LEU A 21 -13.06 1.74 48.31
C LEU A 21 -11.86 0.84 47.96
N GLY A 22 -10.70 1.50 47.88
CA GLY A 22 -9.45 0.97 48.42
C GLY A 22 -8.45 0.47 47.39
N ILE A 23 -7.55 1.37 46.96
CA ILE A 23 -6.09 1.19 46.89
C ILE A 23 -5.54 2.47 46.24
N SER A 24 -4.71 3.18 47.00
CA SER A 24 -3.88 4.28 46.54
C SER A 24 -2.74 3.73 45.66
N VAL A 25 -2.83 3.92 44.35
CA VAL A 25 -1.64 3.99 43.48
C VAL A 25 -1.74 5.26 42.65
N PHE A 26 -0.99 6.27 43.08
CA PHE A 26 -0.58 7.41 42.27
C PHE A 26 0.48 6.94 41.26
N PHE A 27 0.55 7.59 40.08
CA PHE A 27 1.45 7.34 38.94
C PHE A 27 1.05 6.16 38.03
N SER A 28 0.80 6.28 36.73
CA SER A 28 0.99 7.38 35.77
C SER A 28 0.00 7.20 34.62
N PHE A 29 -0.70 8.28 34.27
CA PHE A 29 -1.57 8.37 33.10
C PHE A 29 -0.71 8.61 31.85
N GLN A 30 0.11 7.64 31.42
CA GLN A 30 0.98 7.87 30.25
C GLN A 30 1.51 6.59 29.59
N THR A 31 0.63 5.73 29.05
CA THR A 31 0.98 4.93 27.86
C THR A 31 -0.28 4.43 27.13
N ILE A 32 -1.00 5.35 26.47
CA ILE A 32 -1.79 4.97 25.29
C ILE A 32 -0.98 5.45 24.09
N LEU A 33 0.10 4.75 23.78
CA LEU A 33 0.83 4.94 22.53
C LEU A 33 1.04 3.57 21.89
N SER A 34 0.47 3.41 20.70
CA SER A 34 0.74 2.33 19.74
C SER A 34 0.54 0.90 20.27
N ALA A 35 -0.72 0.46 20.35
CA ALA A 35 -0.99 -0.97 20.21
C ALA A 35 -0.75 -1.34 18.73
N PRO A 36 0.28 -2.12 18.37
CA PRO A 36 0.36 -2.68 17.02
C PRO A 36 -0.91 -3.51 16.79
N SER A 37 -1.48 -3.45 15.59
CA SER A 37 -2.56 -4.33 15.18
C SER A 37 -2.09 -5.78 15.38
N LYS A 38 -2.47 -6.41 16.49
CA LYS A 38 -2.15 -7.81 16.82
C LYS A 38 -3.00 -8.73 15.96
N THR A 39 -2.79 -8.69 14.65
CA THR A 39 -2.96 -9.90 13.85
C THR A 39 -1.81 -10.83 14.23
N PRO A 40 -2.04 -12.13 14.44
CA PRO A 40 -0.96 -13.09 14.59
C PRO A 40 0.04 -12.90 13.45
N ASP A 41 1.34 -12.88 13.74
CA ASP A 41 2.38 -12.90 12.72
C ASP A 41 2.35 -14.28 12.04
N ILE A 42 1.44 -14.43 11.08
CA ILE A 42 1.34 -15.64 10.27
C ILE A 42 2.55 -15.61 9.34
N PRO A 43 3.43 -16.63 9.35
CA PRO A 43 4.58 -16.65 8.47
C PRO A 43 4.15 -16.47 7.01
N ASP A 44 4.83 -15.61 6.26
CA ASP A 44 4.46 -15.31 4.86
C ASP A 44 4.33 -16.56 3.99
N LYS A 45 5.08 -17.63 4.30
CA LYS A 45 4.95 -18.94 3.64
C LYS A 45 3.55 -19.56 3.78
N GLU A 46 2.92 -19.44 4.94
CA GLU A 46 1.56 -19.96 5.17
C GLU A 46 0.50 -19.06 4.51
N ILE A 47 0.77 -17.75 4.42
CA ILE A 47 -0.09 -16.81 3.67
C ILE A 47 -0.07 -17.15 2.17
N ILE A 48 1.12 -17.41 1.61
CA ILE A 48 1.28 -17.84 0.21
C ILE A 48 0.49 -19.13 -0.05
N LYS A 49 0.68 -20.16 0.78
CA LYS A 49 -0.07 -21.44 0.66
C LYS A 49 -1.58 -21.23 0.71
N LYS A 50 -2.05 -20.34 1.60
CA LYS A 50 -3.49 -20.03 1.74
C LYS A 50 -4.04 -19.45 0.43
N TYR A 51 -3.39 -18.46 -0.16
CA TYR A 51 -3.87 -17.87 -1.41
C TYR A 51 -3.70 -18.82 -2.61
N GLN A 52 -2.62 -19.60 -2.65
CA GLN A 52 -2.46 -20.65 -3.66
C GLN A 52 -3.60 -21.66 -3.61
N LYS A 53 -4.03 -22.09 -2.41
CA LYS A 53 -5.19 -22.98 -2.26
C LYS A 53 -6.47 -22.33 -2.78
N ILE A 54 -6.71 -21.05 -2.48
CA ILE A 54 -7.89 -20.32 -3.01
C ILE A 54 -7.87 -20.31 -4.54
N LEU A 55 -6.69 -20.10 -5.14
CA LEU A 55 -6.53 -20.06 -6.59
C LEU A 55 -6.63 -21.45 -7.25
N LEU A 56 -6.41 -22.54 -6.51
CA LEU A 56 -6.73 -23.89 -6.99
C LEU A 56 -8.23 -24.12 -7.09
N ASP A 57 -9.00 -23.60 -6.14
CA ASP A 57 -10.46 -23.73 -6.10
C ASP A 57 -11.15 -22.74 -7.06
N ASP A 58 -10.64 -21.51 -7.15
CA ASP A 58 -11.11 -20.43 -8.03
C ASP A 58 -9.92 -19.68 -8.67
N PRO A 59 -9.49 -20.10 -9.87
CA PRO A 59 -8.38 -19.47 -10.59
C PRO A 59 -8.65 -18.04 -11.05
N SER A 60 -9.89 -17.55 -10.94
CA SER A 60 -10.27 -16.18 -11.32
C SER A 60 -10.41 -15.25 -10.12
N ASN A 61 -10.02 -15.71 -8.93
CA ASN A 61 -10.18 -14.95 -7.71
C ASN A 61 -9.25 -13.73 -7.67
N LEU A 62 -9.79 -12.57 -8.06
CA LEU A 62 -9.05 -11.32 -8.16
C LEU A 62 -8.36 -10.94 -6.84
N ASN A 63 -9.07 -11.05 -5.71
CA ASN A 63 -8.53 -10.71 -4.40
C ASN A 63 -7.37 -11.63 -4.00
N ALA A 64 -7.44 -12.92 -4.35
CA ALA A 64 -6.36 -13.85 -4.05
C ALA A 64 -5.11 -13.54 -4.88
N HIS A 65 -5.25 -13.29 -6.18
CA HIS A 65 -4.14 -12.84 -7.03
C HIS A 65 -3.51 -11.54 -6.49
N PHE A 66 -4.33 -10.54 -6.19
CA PHE A 66 -3.85 -9.26 -5.69
C PHE A 66 -3.05 -9.41 -4.39
N ASN A 67 -3.61 -10.08 -3.39
CA ASN A 67 -2.95 -10.27 -2.10
C ASN A 67 -1.72 -11.16 -2.20
N LEU A 68 -1.75 -12.19 -3.06
CA LEU A 68 -0.58 -13.02 -3.32
C LEU A 68 0.55 -12.22 -3.96
N GLY A 69 0.23 -11.34 -4.92
CA GLY A 69 1.16 -10.39 -5.51
C GLY A 69 1.81 -9.46 -4.49
N ILE A 70 1.04 -8.93 -3.54
CA ILE A 70 1.55 -8.09 -2.44
C ILE A 70 2.54 -8.87 -1.56
N VAL A 71 2.22 -10.11 -1.21
CA VAL A 71 3.10 -10.94 -0.36
C VAL A 71 4.39 -11.30 -1.10
N TYR A 72 4.31 -11.63 -2.40
CA TYR A 72 5.49 -11.84 -3.22
C TYR A 72 6.36 -10.58 -3.34
N TYR A 73 5.74 -9.42 -3.54
CA TYR A 73 6.45 -8.13 -3.60
C TYR A 73 7.20 -7.82 -2.30
N LYS A 74 6.55 -7.99 -1.14
CA LYS A 74 7.19 -7.80 0.18
C LYS A 74 8.39 -8.71 0.39
N ASN A 75 8.33 -9.92 -0.15
CA ASN A 75 9.40 -10.92 -0.09
C ASN A 75 10.44 -10.79 -1.21
N ALA A 76 10.42 -9.69 -1.97
CA ALA A 76 11.29 -9.44 -3.12
C ALA A 76 11.23 -10.51 -4.24
N HIS A 77 10.19 -11.34 -4.27
CA HIS A 77 9.88 -12.27 -5.35
C HIS A 77 9.18 -11.50 -6.49
N PHE A 78 9.93 -10.63 -7.17
CA PHE A 78 9.37 -9.65 -8.09
C PHE A 78 8.74 -10.27 -9.35
N ASP A 79 9.26 -11.40 -9.83
CA ASP A 79 8.74 -12.05 -11.02
C ASP A 79 7.41 -12.75 -10.72
N GLU A 80 7.30 -13.41 -9.57
CA GLU A 80 6.04 -13.93 -9.03
C GLU A 80 5.02 -12.80 -8.87
N ALA A 81 5.39 -11.71 -8.19
CA ALA A 81 4.50 -10.58 -7.96
C ALA A 81 3.99 -9.98 -9.27
N THR A 82 4.87 -9.84 -10.27
CA THR A 82 4.51 -9.37 -11.61
C THR A 82 3.47 -10.27 -12.27
N ARG A 83 3.63 -11.60 -12.17
CA ARG A 83 2.65 -12.56 -12.74
C ARG A 83 1.28 -12.39 -12.08
N GLU A 84 1.24 -12.29 -10.76
CA GLU A 84 -0.02 -12.16 -10.03
C GLU A 84 -0.74 -10.83 -10.32
N PHE A 85 -0.03 -9.70 -10.34
CA PHE A 85 -0.64 -8.42 -10.70
C PHE A 85 -1.09 -8.36 -12.16
N LYS A 86 -0.38 -9.03 -13.09
CA LYS A 86 -0.85 -9.18 -14.47
C LYS A 86 -2.13 -10.00 -14.54
N LYS A 87 -2.29 -11.06 -13.72
CA LYS A 87 -3.55 -11.80 -13.62
C LYS A 87 -4.70 -10.94 -13.12
N VAL A 88 -4.46 -10.08 -12.13
CA VAL A 88 -5.46 -9.08 -11.70
C VAL A 88 -5.89 -8.21 -12.88
N LEU A 89 -4.94 -7.73 -13.70
CA LEU A 89 -5.24 -6.87 -14.85
C LEU A 89 -5.88 -7.61 -16.04
N GLU A 90 -5.62 -8.90 -16.20
CA GLU A 90 -6.34 -9.74 -17.17
C GLU A 90 -7.83 -9.86 -16.80
N ILE A 91 -8.15 -9.95 -15.49
CA ILE A 91 -9.52 -10.07 -14.97
C ILE A 91 -10.20 -8.69 -14.87
N ASN A 92 -9.47 -7.67 -14.40
CA ASN A 92 -9.91 -6.30 -14.24
C ASN A 92 -8.88 -5.31 -14.84
N PRO A 93 -9.04 -4.93 -16.12
CA PRO A 93 -8.10 -4.03 -16.78
C PRO A 93 -8.04 -2.60 -16.20
N ASN A 94 -8.99 -2.22 -15.34
CA ASN A 94 -9.07 -0.89 -14.74
C ASN A 94 -8.66 -0.89 -13.26
N ASP A 95 -7.81 -1.83 -12.84
CA ASP A 95 -7.28 -1.87 -11.48
C ASP A 95 -6.07 -0.94 -11.33
N ALA A 96 -6.30 0.26 -10.80
CA ALA A 96 -5.25 1.26 -10.60
C ALA A 96 -4.16 0.78 -9.62
N GLU A 97 -4.54 0.01 -8.60
CA GLU A 97 -3.62 -0.44 -7.56
C GLU A 97 -2.68 -1.53 -8.10
N ALA A 98 -3.16 -2.42 -8.96
CA ALA A 98 -2.32 -3.39 -9.66
C ALA A 98 -1.30 -2.71 -10.58
N TYR A 99 -1.70 -1.67 -11.32
CA TYR A 99 -0.77 -0.86 -12.11
C TYR A 99 0.27 -0.14 -11.24
N TYR A 100 -0.15 0.44 -10.12
CA TYR A 100 0.76 1.08 -9.16
C TYR A 100 1.81 0.09 -8.62
N ASN A 101 1.39 -1.11 -8.21
CA ASN A 101 2.29 -2.13 -7.71
C ASN A 101 3.25 -2.66 -8.79
N LEU A 102 2.79 -2.83 -10.03
CA LEU A 102 3.67 -3.13 -11.16
C LEU A 102 4.71 -2.03 -11.38
N GLY A 103 4.30 -0.76 -11.30
CA GLY A 103 5.22 0.38 -11.38
C GLY A 103 6.32 0.32 -10.31
N ASN A 104 5.94 0.00 -9.07
CA ASN A 104 6.91 -0.18 -7.98
C ASN A 104 7.88 -1.32 -8.23
N ILE A 105 7.38 -2.47 -8.73
CA ILE A 105 8.22 -3.62 -9.08
C ILE A 105 9.22 -3.24 -10.18
N TYR A 106 8.76 -2.60 -11.25
CA TYR A 106 9.64 -2.17 -12.34
C TYR A 106 10.70 -1.17 -11.89
N ASN A 107 10.33 -0.22 -11.01
CA ASN A 107 11.30 0.68 -10.38
C ASN A 107 12.37 -0.07 -9.58
N LYS A 108 11.99 -1.08 -8.79
CA LYS A 108 12.94 -1.92 -8.03
C LYS A 108 13.86 -2.73 -8.94
N LYS A 109 13.38 -3.11 -10.13
CA LYS A 109 14.16 -3.80 -11.17
C LYS A 109 14.97 -2.84 -12.07
N ALA A 110 14.98 -1.54 -11.77
CA ALA A 110 15.58 -0.48 -12.60
C ALA A 110 15.02 -0.39 -14.03
N GLN A 111 13.82 -0.93 -14.27
CA GLN A 111 13.09 -0.86 -15.52
C GLN A 111 12.24 0.42 -15.55
N TYR A 112 12.90 1.58 -15.58
CA TYR A 112 12.23 2.87 -15.33
C TYR A 112 11.15 3.23 -16.36
N ASP A 113 11.33 2.85 -17.63
CA ASP A 113 10.31 3.11 -18.67
C ASP A 113 9.03 2.32 -18.43
N ASP A 114 9.16 1.04 -18.09
CA ASP A 114 8.01 0.19 -17.73
C ASP A 114 7.33 0.71 -16.46
N ALA A 115 8.11 1.18 -15.49
CA ALA A 115 7.59 1.78 -14.26
C ALA A 115 6.75 3.02 -14.53
N ILE A 116 7.28 3.97 -15.31
CA ILE A 116 6.59 5.21 -15.69
C ILE A 116 5.30 4.89 -16.44
N ASN A 117 5.33 3.94 -17.38
CA ASN A 117 4.14 3.55 -18.14
C ASN A 117 3.06 2.94 -17.23
N ALA A 118 3.45 2.05 -16.31
CA ALA A 118 2.52 1.45 -15.35
C ALA A 118 1.91 2.52 -14.42
N PHE A 119 2.71 3.42 -13.87
CA PHE A 119 2.20 4.52 -13.04
C PHE A 119 1.29 5.48 -13.80
N LYS A 120 1.60 5.81 -15.07
CA LYS A 120 0.71 6.62 -15.91
C LYS A 120 -0.63 5.93 -16.16
N LYS A 121 -0.64 4.60 -16.30
CA LYS A 121 -1.89 3.83 -16.37
C LYS A 121 -2.68 3.91 -15.07
N ALA A 122 -2.01 3.77 -13.91
CA ALA A 122 -2.64 3.97 -12.61
C ALA A 122 -3.28 5.36 -12.49
N LEU A 123 -2.55 6.44 -12.86
CA LEU A 123 -3.07 7.81 -12.84
C LEU A 123 -4.18 8.06 -13.87
N SER A 124 -4.21 7.34 -15.00
CA SER A 124 -5.33 7.46 -15.95
C SER A 124 -6.66 6.95 -15.37
N ILE A 125 -6.59 6.04 -14.39
CA ILE A 125 -7.75 5.48 -13.69
C ILE A 125 -8.04 6.27 -12.41
N PHE A 126 -7.00 6.63 -11.64
CA PHE A 126 -7.09 7.40 -10.41
C PHE A 126 -6.14 8.63 -10.47
N PRO A 127 -6.60 9.77 -11.01
CA PRO A 127 -5.71 10.89 -11.39
C PRO A 127 -5.13 11.71 -10.25
N ARG A 128 -5.62 11.55 -9.02
CA ARG A 128 -5.27 12.40 -7.87
C ARG A 128 -4.53 11.62 -6.79
N ASP A 129 -3.47 10.93 -7.19
CA ASP A 129 -2.57 10.24 -6.27
C ASP A 129 -1.18 10.88 -6.23
N ALA A 130 -0.91 11.62 -5.15
CA ALA A 130 0.38 12.23 -4.90
C ALA A 130 1.52 11.20 -4.82
N GLY A 131 1.24 10.01 -4.27
CA GLY A 131 2.23 8.93 -4.14
C GLY A 131 2.69 8.41 -5.50
N THR A 132 1.75 8.19 -6.43
CA THR A 132 2.09 7.79 -7.80
C THR A 132 2.92 8.86 -8.53
N PHE A 133 2.57 10.15 -8.42
CA PHE A 133 3.39 11.23 -9.01
C PHE A 133 4.81 11.27 -8.43
N HIS A 134 4.95 11.07 -7.11
CA HIS A 134 6.26 10.95 -6.47
C HIS A 134 7.08 9.78 -7.03
N ASN A 135 6.46 8.62 -7.22
CA ASN A 135 7.15 7.44 -7.76
C ASN A 135 7.53 7.58 -9.24
N ILE A 136 6.74 8.31 -10.03
CA ILE A 136 7.13 8.71 -11.40
C ILE A 136 8.34 9.65 -11.34
N GLY A 137 8.35 10.62 -10.41
CA GLY A 137 9.50 11.49 -10.18
C GLY A 137 10.77 10.73 -9.83
N ASN A 138 10.67 9.72 -8.95
CA ASN A 138 11.77 8.83 -8.62
C ASN A 138 12.28 8.07 -9.86
N ALA A 139 11.37 7.54 -10.68
CA ALA A 139 11.72 6.82 -11.90
C ALA A 139 12.48 7.71 -12.90
N TYR A 140 11.97 8.92 -13.17
CA TYR A 140 12.64 9.89 -14.04
C TYR A 140 14.00 10.33 -13.49
N ALA A 141 14.11 10.56 -12.18
CA ALA A 141 15.36 10.95 -11.54
C ALA A 141 16.43 9.87 -11.70
N ASN A 142 16.07 8.60 -11.49
CA ASN A 142 16.97 7.46 -11.68
C ASN A 142 17.36 7.24 -13.15
N LYS A 143 16.49 7.62 -14.08
CA LYS A 143 16.79 7.63 -15.53
C LYS A 143 17.67 8.82 -15.95
N GLY A 144 17.93 9.78 -15.06
CA GLY A 144 18.68 11.00 -15.36
C GLY A 144 17.85 12.10 -16.05
N MET A 145 16.54 11.92 -16.17
CA MET A 145 15.62 12.91 -16.74
C MET A 145 15.21 13.91 -15.64
N VAL A 146 16.12 14.83 -15.31
CA VAL A 146 16.00 15.73 -14.16
C VAL A 146 14.76 16.62 -14.24
N ASP A 147 14.46 17.19 -15.42
CA ASP A 147 13.34 18.13 -15.57
C ASP A 147 11.98 17.42 -15.44
N ASP A 148 11.83 16.24 -16.03
CA ASP A 148 10.63 15.42 -15.88
C ASP A 148 10.42 14.95 -14.43
N ALA A 149 11.50 14.65 -13.72
CA ALA A 149 11.46 14.29 -12.31
C ALA A 149 10.94 15.45 -11.46
N ILE A 150 11.50 16.65 -11.65
CA ILE A 150 11.06 17.88 -10.95
C ILE A 150 9.58 18.16 -11.22
N ASN A 151 9.15 18.11 -12.49
CA ASN A 151 7.74 18.32 -12.84
C ASN A 151 6.82 17.32 -12.14
N SER A 152 7.23 16.04 -12.07
CA SER A 152 6.44 14.99 -11.41
C SER A 152 6.34 15.21 -9.89
N TYR A 153 7.43 15.59 -9.24
CA TYR A 153 7.39 15.93 -7.81
C TYR A 153 6.57 17.20 -7.54
N GLN A 154 6.60 18.20 -8.42
CA GLN A 154 5.74 19.38 -8.30
C GLN A 154 4.26 19.00 -8.34
N MET A 155 3.86 18.07 -9.21
CA MET A 155 2.49 17.54 -9.23
C MET A 155 2.16 16.81 -7.92
N ALA A 156 3.09 16.02 -7.38
CA ALA A 156 2.91 15.34 -6.10
C ALA A 156 2.70 16.34 -4.95
N VAL A 157 3.54 17.37 -4.85
CA VAL A 157 3.47 18.43 -3.83
C VAL A 157 2.21 19.30 -3.98
N ALA A 158 1.76 19.54 -5.22
CA ALA A 158 0.52 20.28 -5.46
C ALA A 158 -0.72 19.52 -4.95
N LEU A 159 -0.68 18.19 -4.95
CA LEU A 159 -1.74 17.33 -4.42
C LEU A 159 -1.62 17.12 -2.91
N ASP A 160 -0.40 16.92 -2.41
CA ASP A 160 -0.09 16.81 -0.99
C ASP A 160 1.15 17.65 -0.62
N PRO A 161 0.96 18.88 -0.10
CA PRO A 161 2.05 19.76 0.28
C PRO A 161 2.95 19.21 1.40
N ASN A 162 2.49 18.22 2.17
CA ASN A 162 3.22 17.66 3.31
C ASN A 162 4.15 16.50 2.94
N LEU A 163 4.22 16.14 1.65
CA LEU A 163 5.07 15.05 1.16
C LEU A 163 6.55 15.45 1.17
N ALA A 164 7.17 15.39 2.35
CA ALA A 164 8.52 15.87 2.62
C ALA A 164 9.58 15.26 1.70
N GLU A 165 9.41 13.99 1.32
CA GLU A 165 10.29 13.27 0.41
C GLU A 165 10.33 13.91 -0.98
N SER A 166 9.18 14.37 -1.50
CA SER A 166 9.12 15.06 -2.79
C SER A 166 9.86 16.40 -2.75
N HIS A 167 9.68 17.18 -1.68
CA HIS A 167 10.41 18.44 -1.48
C HIS A 167 11.93 18.21 -1.42
N LYS A 168 12.35 17.21 -0.65
CA LYS A 168 13.76 16.83 -0.52
C LYS A 168 14.35 16.41 -1.86
N ASN A 169 13.65 15.55 -2.61
CA ASN A 169 14.13 15.06 -3.89
C ASN A 169 14.21 16.18 -4.94
N MET A 170 13.24 17.11 -4.96
CA MET A 170 13.31 18.30 -5.80
C MET A 170 14.49 19.19 -5.45
N ALA A 171 14.69 19.51 -4.17
CA ALA A 171 15.80 20.36 -3.72
C ALA A 171 17.15 19.76 -4.12
N TYR A 172 17.32 18.45 -3.96
CA TYR A 172 18.51 17.73 -4.41
C TYR A 172 18.72 17.83 -5.92
N LEU A 173 17.65 17.70 -6.72
CA LEU A 173 17.74 17.81 -8.18
C LEU A 173 18.04 19.23 -8.64
N TYR A 174 17.48 20.26 -8.00
CA TYR A 174 17.83 21.66 -8.29
C TYR A 174 19.31 21.96 -8.02
N GLN A 175 19.86 21.44 -6.92
CA GLN A 175 21.29 21.58 -6.61
C GLN A 175 22.21 20.90 -7.63
N ARG A 176 21.75 19.83 -8.29
CA ARG A 176 22.51 19.16 -9.36
C ARG A 176 22.43 19.85 -10.72
N LYS A 177 21.40 20.69 -10.93
CA LYS A 177 21.15 21.38 -12.19
C LYS A 177 21.88 22.73 -12.27
N GLY A 178 22.10 23.38 -11.11
CA GLY A 178 22.91 24.60 -10.97
C GLY A 178 24.39 24.29 -10.80
#